data_AF-A0A966IZU4-F1
#
_entry.id   AF-A0A966IZU4-F1
#
_cell.length_a   1.000
_cell.length_b   1.000
_cell.length_c   1.000
_cell.angle_alpha   90.00
_cell.angle_beta   90.00
_cell.angle_gamma   90.00
#
_symmetry.space_group_name_H-M   'P 1'
#
loop_
_entity.id
_entity.type
_entity.pdbx_description
1 polymer ?
#
loop_
_entity_poly.entity_id
_entity_poly.type
_entity_poly.pdbx_seq_one_letter_code
_entity_poly.pdbx_strand_id
1 'polypeptide(L)'
;MLTFFIGVLSGFCLALPVGAIALMCINKTLQFGIKSGFAIGFGAALADAFYALIAIYSLTTISNIFLQNQEIMRIIGGLCLIFISVRMIFSGPVVIETNKINYNKWPKDIISGFIITISNPLTYIGFIALL
;
A
#
# COMPACT_ATOMS: atom_id res chain seq x y z
N MET A 1 17.44 -19.53 11.57
CA MET A 1 16.88 -20.26 10.41
C MET A 1 15.35 -20.16 10.37
N LEU A 2 14.62 -20.61 11.41
CA LEU A 2 13.14 -20.54 11.43
C LEU A 2 12.58 -19.12 11.26
N THR A 3 13.16 -18.14 11.97
CA THR A 3 12.73 -16.72 11.91
C THR A 3 12.92 -16.07 10.54
N PHE A 4 13.98 -16.45 9.82
CA PHE A 4 14.23 -15.97 8.46
C PHE A 4 13.15 -16.49 7.49
N PHE A 5 12.82 -17.77 7.56
CA PHE A 5 11.75 -18.36 6.75
C PHE A 5 10.38 -17.72 7.04
N ILE A 6 10.06 -17.49 8.31
CA ILE A 6 8.80 -16.83 8.70
C ILE A 6 8.75 -15.40 8.15
N GLY A 7 9.86 -14.65 8.20
CA GLY A 7 9.94 -13.29 7.65
C GLY A 7 9.81 -13.24 6.13
N VAL A 8 10.41 -14.19 5.41
CA VAL A 8 10.24 -14.30 3.95
C VAL A 8 8.79 -14.63 3.59
N LEU A 9 8.18 -15.57 4.31
CA LEU A 9 6.80 -16.00 4.05
C LEU A 9 5.79 -14.87 4.36
N SER A 10 5.99 -14.16 5.47
CA SER A 10 5.12 -13.07 5.88
C SER A 10 5.23 -11.88 4.93
N GLY A 11 6.45 -11.53 4.48
CA GLY A 11 6.68 -10.52 3.45
C GLY A 11 6.04 -10.89 2.11
N PHE A 12 6.12 -12.16 1.71
CA PHE A 12 5.45 -12.65 0.50
C PHE A 12 3.92 -12.53 0.62
N CYS A 13 3.34 -12.89 1.75
CA CYS A 13 1.89 -12.76 1.99
C CYS A 13 1.43 -11.30 1.99
N LEU A 14 2.23 -10.36 2.50
CA LEU A 14 1.91 -8.92 2.44
C LEU A 14 1.95 -8.36 1.02
N ALA A 15 2.91 -8.81 0.22
CA ALA A 15 3.07 -8.36 -1.16
C ALA A 15 2.01 -8.92 -2.11
N LEU A 16 1.13 -9.82 -1.64
CA LEU A 16 0.02 -10.30 -2.45
C LEU A 16 -0.94 -9.15 -2.73
N PRO A 17 -1.12 -8.75 -4.00
CA PRO A 17 -1.99 -7.63 -4.33
C PRO A 17 -3.43 -8.01 -4.01
N VAL A 18 -4.04 -7.29 -3.06
CA VAL A 18 -5.44 -7.42 -2.68
C VAL A 18 -6.16 -6.10 -2.90
N GLY A 19 -7.36 -6.15 -3.50
CA GLY A 19 -8.19 -4.97 -3.77
C GLY A 19 -8.01 -4.37 -5.17
N ALA A 20 -8.08 -3.04 -5.27
CA ALA A 20 -8.17 -2.32 -6.55
C ALA A 20 -6.95 -2.54 -7.47
N ILE A 21 -5.75 -2.65 -6.89
CA ILE A 21 -4.51 -2.87 -7.65
C ILE A 21 -4.51 -4.23 -8.38
N ALA A 22 -5.09 -5.26 -7.75
CA ALA A 22 -5.19 -6.61 -8.33
C ALA A 22 -6.13 -6.62 -9.54
N LEU A 23 -7.32 -6.02 -9.39
CA LEU A 23 -8.29 -5.84 -10.48
C LEU A 23 -7.70 -5.04 -11.64
N MET A 24 -6.94 -3.99 -11.34
CA MET A 24 -6.29 -3.18 -12.39
C MET A 24 -5.20 -3.95 -13.13
N CYS A 25 -4.38 -4.72 -12.42
CA CYS A 25 -3.36 -5.58 -13.02
C CYS A 25 -3.97 -6.63 -13.95
N ILE A 26 -5.05 -7.29 -13.50
CA ILE A 26 -5.81 -8.26 -14.32
C ILE A 26 -6.39 -7.58 -15.56
N ASN A 27 -7.10 -6.46 -15.39
CA ASN A 27 -7.75 -5.76 -16.49
C ASN A 27 -6.75 -5.25 -17.54
N LYS A 28 -5.61 -4.68 -17.12
CA LYS A 28 -4.56 -4.25 -18.05
C LYS A 28 -3.85 -5.40 -18.73
N THR A 29 -3.66 -6.52 -18.04
CA THR A 29 -3.11 -7.74 -18.65
C THR A 29 -4.02 -8.27 -19.74
N LEU A 30 -5.33 -8.30 -19.49
CA LEU A 30 -6.33 -8.75 -20.47
C LEU A 30 -6.45 -7.79 -21.66
N GLN A 31 -6.40 -6.47 -21.42
CA GLN A 31 -6.64 -5.48 -22.48
C GLN A 31 -5.39 -5.12 -23.29
N PHE A 32 -4.21 -5.09 -22.65
CA PHE A 32 -2.97 -4.57 -23.23
C PHE A 32 -1.79 -5.56 -23.18
N GLY A 33 -2.05 -6.79 -22.71
CA GLY A 33 -1.09 -7.88 -22.65
C GLY A 33 -0.22 -7.88 -21.39
N ILE A 34 0.56 -8.97 -21.25
CA ILE A 34 1.39 -9.27 -20.07
C ILE A 34 2.38 -8.16 -19.72
N LYS A 35 2.93 -7.45 -20.71
CA LYS A 35 3.95 -6.41 -20.47
C LYS A 35 3.39 -5.20 -19.70
N SER A 36 2.15 -4.81 -20.00
CA SER A 36 1.45 -3.73 -19.27
C SER A 36 1.06 -4.18 -17.86
N GLY A 37 0.61 -5.43 -17.70
CA GLY A 37 0.36 -6.04 -16.40
C GLY A 37 1.61 -6.07 -15.51
N PHE A 38 2.74 -6.52 -16.05
CA PHE A 38 4.01 -6.56 -15.34
C PHE A 38 4.50 -5.16 -14.96
N ALA A 39 4.30 -4.16 -15.80
CA ALA A 39 4.63 -2.76 -15.50
C ALA A 39 3.83 -2.24 -14.29
N ILE A 40 2.53 -2.50 -14.21
CA ILE A 40 1.72 -2.14 -13.03
C ILE A 40 2.19 -2.88 -11.79
N GLY A 41 2.39 -4.20 -11.89
CA GLY A 41 2.85 -5.02 -10.78
C GLY A 41 4.21 -4.56 -10.25
N PHE A 42 5.11 -4.15 -11.13
CA PHE A 42 6.40 -3.59 -10.76
C PHE A 42 6.26 -2.25 -10.02
N GLY A 43 5.36 -1.38 -10.48
CA GLY A 43 5.04 -0.14 -9.78
C GLY A 43 4.46 -0.38 -8.38
N ALA A 44 3.60 -1.38 -8.24
CA ALA A 44 3.06 -1.79 -6.94
C ALA A 44 4.16 -2.31 -6.00
N ALA A 45 5.02 -3.20 -6.49
CA ALA A 45 6.13 -3.74 -5.69
C ALA A 45 7.12 -2.65 -5.22
N LEU A 46 7.37 -1.62 -6.04
CA LEU A 46 8.16 -0.46 -5.64
C LEU A 46 7.50 0.33 -4.50
N ALA A 47 6.18 0.48 -4.52
CA ALA A 47 5.45 1.14 -3.45
C ALA A 47 5.54 0.33 -2.14
N ASP A 48 5.37 -0.99 -2.21
CA ASP A 48 5.48 -1.87 -1.03
C ASP A 48 6.90 -1.87 -0.45
N ALA A 49 7.93 -1.87 -1.31
CA ALA A 49 9.32 -1.74 -0.88
C ALA A 49 9.58 -0.39 -0.19
N PHE A 50 9.00 0.69 -0.72
CA PHE A 50 9.11 2.02 -0.12
C PHE A 50 8.45 2.07 1.26
N TYR A 51 7.26 1.48 1.41
CA TYR A 51 6.60 1.34 2.71
C TYR A 51 7.42 0.53 3.70
N ALA A 52 7.95 -0.61 3.28
CA ALA A 52 8.80 -1.46 4.12
C ALA A 52 10.04 -0.69 4.62
N LEU A 53 10.70 0.08 3.75
CA LEU A 53 11.84 0.92 4.11
C LEU A 53 11.47 1.97 5.15
N ILE A 54 10.37 2.70 4.94
CA ILE A 54 9.88 3.70 5.90
C ILE A 54 9.58 3.06 7.24
N ALA A 55 8.90 1.91 7.23
CA ALA A 55 8.47 1.23 8.44
C ALA A 55 9.68 0.72 9.27
N ILE A 56 10.67 0.12 8.62
CA ILE A 56 11.91 -0.32 9.26
C ILE A 56 12.71 0.88 9.79
N TYR A 57 12.83 1.96 9.01
CA TYR A 57 13.54 3.16 9.42
C TYR A 57 12.86 3.87 10.61
N SER A 58 11.53 3.84 10.66
CA SER A 58 10.75 4.41 11.74
C SER A 58 10.98 3.67 13.06
N LEU A 59 11.14 2.34 13.04
CA LEU A 59 11.44 1.56 14.25
C LEU A 59 12.76 1.98 14.92
N THR A 60 13.80 2.24 14.14
CA THR A 60 15.14 2.53 14.67
C THR A 60 15.31 3.99 15.08
N THR A 61 14.72 4.92 14.32
CA THR A 61 14.96 6.36 14.48
C THR A 61 14.03 7.00 15.50
N ILE A 62 12.79 6.53 15.60
CA ILE A 62 11.77 7.14 16.45
C ILE A 62 11.79 6.63 17.90
N SER A 63 12.43 5.48 18.19
CA SER A 63 12.41 4.83 19.50
C SER A 63 12.73 5.76 20.69
N ASN A 64 13.78 6.58 20.58
CA ASN A 64 14.17 7.48 21.68
C ASN A 64 13.22 8.68 21.86
N ILE A 65 12.63 9.19 20.79
CA ILE A 65 11.70 10.34 20.83
C ILE A 65 10.29 9.89 21.26
N PHE A 66 9.89 8.67 20.87
CA PHE A 66 8.59 8.11 21.18
C PHE A 66 8.43 7.80 22.68
N LEU A 67 9.48 7.26 23.32
CA LEU A 67 9.44 6.90 24.73
C LEU A 67 9.27 8.12 25.66
N GLN A 68 9.75 9.29 25.25
CA GLN A 68 9.65 10.51 26.07
C GLN A 68 8.27 11.20 25.93
N ASN A 69 7.57 11.04 24.81
CA ASN A 69 6.32 11.73 24.48
C ASN A 69 5.16 10.79 24.11
N GLN A 70 5.17 9.55 24.63
CA GLN A 70 4.24 8.48 24.24
C GLN A 70 2.76 8.88 24.37
N GLU A 71 2.40 9.61 25.43
CA GLU A 71 1.03 10.07 25.68
C GLU A 71 0.52 11.02 24.59
N ILE A 72 1.36 11.96 24.14
CA ILE A 72 1.03 12.94 23.11
C ILE A 72 0.88 12.23 21.76
N MET A 73 1.80 11.31 21.44
CA MET A 73 1.74 10.48 20.24
C MET A 73 0.49 9.60 20.18
N ARG A 74 0.07 9.01 21.33
CA ARG A 74 -1.15 8.20 21.41
C ARG A 74 -2.41 9.02 21.13
N ILE A 75 -2.49 10.23 21.67
CA ILE A 75 -3.63 11.14 21.44
C ILE A 75 -3.68 11.58 19.97
N ILE A 76 -2.54 11.99 19.40
CA ILE A 76 -2.45 12.41 18.00
C ILE A 76 -2.82 11.25 17.06
N GLY A 77 -2.28 10.05 17.30
CA GLY A 77 -2.60 8.85 16.52
C GLY A 77 -4.08 8.49 16.60
N GLY A 78 -4.66 8.52 17.79
CA GLY A 78 -6.09 8.28 18.01
C GLY A 78 -6.98 9.31 17.29
N LEU A 79 -6.67 10.60 17.38
CA LEU A 79 -7.37 11.66 16.64
C LEU A 79 -7.26 11.47 15.12
N CYS A 80 -6.09 11.08 14.63
CA CYS A 80 -5.86 10.80 13.22
C CYS A 80 -6.73 9.62 12.73
N LEU A 81 -6.81 8.54 13.51
CA LEU A 81 -7.66 7.38 13.21
C LEU A 81 -9.15 7.75 13.21
N ILE A 82 -9.61 8.52 14.19
CA ILE A 82 -10.99 9.04 14.22
C ILE A 82 -11.26 9.88 12.97
N PHE A 83 -10.35 10.78 12.62
CA PHE A 83 -10.49 11.63 11.43
C PHE A 83 -10.58 10.81 10.15
N ILE A 84 -9.70 9.81 9.96
CA ILE A 84 -9.73 8.90 8.81
C ILE A 84 -11.04 8.12 8.78
N SER A 85 -11.50 7.61 9.92
CA SER A 85 -12.73 6.81 10.05
C SER A 85 -13.96 7.64 9.67
N VAL A 86 -14.06 8.86 10.20
CA VAL A 86 -15.10 9.84 9.86
C VAL A 86 -15.05 10.15 8.37
N ARG A 87 -13.88 10.49 7.83
CA ARG A 87 -13.70 10.70 6.39
C ARG A 87 -14.15 9.50 5.56
N MET A 88 -13.87 8.27 5.97
CA MET A 88 -14.31 7.07 5.26
C MET A 88 -15.83 6.90 5.28
N ILE A 89 -16.49 7.18 6.41
CA ILE A 89 -17.95 7.09 6.54
C ILE A 89 -18.66 8.15 5.68
N PHE A 90 -18.09 9.36 5.59
CA PHE A 90 -18.66 10.47 4.81
C PHE A 90 -18.17 10.54 3.36
N SER A 91 -17.12 9.80 3.01
CA SER A 91 -16.75 9.58 1.61
C SER A 91 -17.81 8.65 1.04
N GLY A 92 -18.74 9.20 0.25
CA GLY A 92 -19.80 8.43 -0.40
C GLY A 92 -19.26 7.21 -1.16
N PRO A 93 -20.16 6.32 -1.65
CA PRO A 93 -19.76 5.10 -2.33
C PRO A 93 -18.71 5.42 -3.39
N VAL A 94 -17.55 4.76 -3.30
CA VAL A 94 -16.51 4.85 -4.33
C VAL A 94 -17.18 4.41 -5.62
N VAL A 95 -17.56 5.38 -6.44
CA VAL A 95 -17.96 5.11 -7.81
C VAL A 95 -16.70 4.56 -8.45
N ILE A 96 -16.66 3.24 -8.62
CA ILE A 96 -15.67 2.60 -9.46
C ILE A 96 -16.05 3.06 -10.87
N GLU A 97 -15.58 4.24 -11.25
CA GLU A 97 -15.72 4.69 -12.61
C GLU A 97 -15.09 3.61 -13.46
N THR A 98 -15.91 2.96 -14.29
CA THR A 98 -15.47 2.15 -15.42
C THR A 98 -14.88 3.09 -16.46
N ASN A 99 -13.95 3.95 -16.06
CA ASN A 99 -13.17 4.76 -16.96
C ASN A 99 -12.53 3.77 -17.92
N LYS A 100 -12.84 3.95 -19.21
CA LYS A 100 -12.19 3.23 -20.30
C LYS A 100 -10.70 3.27 -19.99
N ILE A 101 -10.12 2.11 -19.76
CA ILE A 101 -8.72 2.02 -19.37
C ILE A 101 -7.95 2.58 -20.55
N ASN A 102 -7.41 3.78 -20.42
CA ASN A 102 -6.75 4.43 -21.53
C ASN A 102 -5.46 3.65 -21.81
N TYR A 103 -5.22 3.32 -23.09
CA TYR A 103 -3.92 2.79 -23.51
C TYR A 103 -2.86 3.83 -23.17
N ASN A 104 -2.08 3.55 -22.15
CA ASN A 104 -0.97 4.38 -21.73
C ASN A 104 0.34 3.65 -22.03
N LYS A 105 1.39 4.41 -22.35
CA LYS A 105 2.74 3.86 -22.54
C LYS A 105 3.19 3.18 -21.24
N TRP A 106 3.92 2.07 -21.34
CA TRP A 106 4.37 1.26 -20.19
C TRP A 106 4.96 2.04 -18.99
N PRO A 107 5.73 3.13 -19.13
CA PRO A 107 6.20 3.88 -17.96
C PRO A 107 5.07 4.54 -17.15
N LYS A 108 3.97 4.94 -17.79
CA LYS A 108 2.79 5.46 -17.07
C LYS A 108 2.07 4.36 -16.30
N ASP A 109 2.17 3.11 -16.75
CA ASP A 109 1.58 1.96 -16.06
C ASP A 109 2.29 1.66 -14.75
N ILE A 110 3.63 1.80 -14.73
CA ILE A 110 4.44 1.72 -13.50
C ILE A 110 4.03 2.81 -12.51
N ILE A 111 3.97 4.07 -12.97
CA ILE A 111 3.59 5.21 -12.11
C ILE A 111 2.16 5.03 -11.58
N SER A 112 1.23 4.55 -12.42
CA SER A 112 -0.15 4.30 -12.00
C SER A 112 -0.22 3.23 -10.93
N GLY A 113 0.49 2.11 -11.11
CA GLY A 113 0.58 1.05 -10.11
C GLY A 113 1.12 1.56 -8.78
N PHE A 114 2.20 2.35 -8.83
CA PHE A 114 2.80 2.95 -7.64
C PHE A 114 1.84 3.89 -6.88
N ILE A 115 1.19 4.84 -7.58
CA ILE A 115 0.28 5.81 -6.97
C ILE A 115 -0.93 5.11 -6.33
N ILE A 116 -1.48 4.11 -7.00
CA ILE A 116 -2.65 3.36 -6.52
C ILE A 116 -2.28 2.53 -5.30
N THR A 117 -1.12 1.87 -5.28
CA THR A 117 -0.66 1.12 -4.11
C THR A 117 -0.35 2.03 -2.94
N ILE A 118 0.27 3.20 -3.16
CA ILE A 118 0.49 4.19 -2.10
C ILE A 118 -0.81 4.72 -1.52
N SER A 119 -1.81 4.93 -2.37
CA SER A 119 -3.10 5.44 -1.95
C SER A 119 -4.02 4.35 -1.37
N ASN A 120 -3.58 3.08 -1.36
CA ASN A 120 -4.39 1.96 -0.92
C ASN A 120 -4.38 1.88 0.61
N PRO A 121 -5.51 2.19 1.29
CA PRO A 121 -5.57 2.14 2.75
C PRO A 121 -5.33 0.73 3.29
N LEU A 122 -5.62 -0.31 2.50
CA LEU A 122 -5.40 -1.70 2.89
C LEU A 122 -3.91 -2.05 3.02
N THR A 123 -3.06 -1.43 2.20
CA THR A 123 -1.60 -1.61 2.26
C THR A 123 -1.04 -1.10 3.59
N TYR A 124 -1.51 0.07 4.03
CA TYR A 124 -1.10 0.64 5.33
C TYR A 124 -1.52 -0.26 6.50
N ILE A 125 -2.75 -0.78 6.49
CA ILE A 125 -3.25 -1.70 7.52
C ILE A 125 -2.43 -2.99 7.54
N GLY A 126 -2.06 -3.53 6.38
CA GLY A 126 -1.23 -4.73 6.27
C GLY A 126 0.15 -4.57 6.91
N PHE A 127 0.84 -3.47 6.64
CA PHE A 127 2.14 -3.18 7.26
C PHE A 127 2.05 -2.95 8.78
N ILE A 128 0.98 -2.29 9.27
CA ILE A 128 0.76 -2.14 10.73
C ILE A 128 0.52 -3.50 11.40
N ALA A 129 -0.25 -4.38 10.78
CA ALA A 129 -0.60 -5.66 11.39
C ALA A 129 0.60 -6.63 11.50
N LEU A 130 1.61 -6.45 10.66
CA LEU A 130 2.76 -7.35 10.58
C LEU A 130 3.96 -6.92 11.43
N LEU A 131 4.07 -5.63 11.72
CA LEU A 131 5.13 -5.01 12.54
C LEU A 131 4.74 -4.96 14.01
#